data_AF-A0A1I7RPW3-F1
#
_entry.id   AF-A0A1I7RPW3-F1
#
_cell.length_a   1.000
_cell.length_b   1.000
_cell.length_c   1.000
_cell.angle_alpha   90.00
_cell.angle_beta   90.00
_cell.angle_gamma   90.00
#
_symmetry.space_group_name_H-M   'P 1'
#
loop_
_entity.id
_entity.type
_entity.pdbx_description
1 polymer ?
#
loop_
_entity_poly.entity_id
_entity_poly.type
_entity_poly.pdbx_seq_one_letter_code
_entity_poly.pdbx_strand_id
1 'polypeptide(L)'
;MFLTRGLFRQLTLFHKIEKWPKPILDDLRQNCTVKENFVSEEEENELLMEIEPHMKRLKYEKEHWDDAIYLFRERESKKWNEQNWKVIKRIQEASLPPDAIKLSYIHILDLAKEGHIKPHIDSIRYCGTTISGVSLLSSCVMRLRHKENKELVLDLLLPRRSLYKLSNIGRFDFTHEVLSKEESEFMGEKIERDRRISVICRDLPKAQDLKPLEFKSL
;
A
#
# COMPACT_ATOMS: atom_id res chain seq x y z
N MET A 1 15.56 6.64 -20.87
CA MET A 1 14.24 6.96 -21.46
C MET A 1 13.36 7.47 -20.32
N PHE A 2 13.37 8.78 -20.11
CA PHE A 2 12.72 9.44 -18.97
C PHE A 2 11.23 9.63 -19.29
N LEU A 3 10.38 8.75 -18.76
CA LEU A 3 8.94 9.02 -18.74
C LEU A 3 8.67 10.17 -17.76
N THR A 4 8.51 11.36 -18.34
CA THR A 4 7.66 12.48 -17.93
C THR A 4 7.62 12.82 -16.43
N ARG A 5 8.54 13.71 -16.01
CA ARG A 5 8.52 14.47 -14.73
C ARG A 5 7.32 15.44 -14.57
N GLY A 6 6.13 15.14 -15.11
CA GLY A 6 5.01 16.10 -14.97
C GLY A 6 3.66 15.75 -15.58
N LEU A 7 3.28 14.47 -15.76
CA LEU A 7 1.99 14.18 -16.42
C LEU A 7 0.76 14.22 -15.48
N PHE A 8 0.93 14.03 -14.18
CA PHE A 8 -0.19 14.02 -13.24
C PHE A 8 -0.01 15.07 -12.15
N ARG A 9 -0.85 16.12 -12.17
CA ARG A 9 -1.03 16.99 -10.98
C ARG A 9 -1.91 16.34 -9.92
N GLN A 10 -2.58 15.24 -10.26
CA GLN A 10 -3.56 14.57 -9.43
C GLN A 10 -3.20 13.08 -9.30
N LEU A 11 -3.15 12.58 -8.07
CA LEU A 11 -2.75 11.20 -7.76
C LEU A 11 -3.94 10.33 -7.34
N THR A 12 -5.13 10.89 -7.38
CA THR A 12 -6.36 10.29 -6.84
C THR A 12 -7.47 10.47 -7.86
N LEU A 13 -8.07 9.38 -8.33
CA LEU A 13 -9.16 9.39 -9.30
C LEU A 13 -10.38 8.70 -8.71
N PHE A 14 -11.46 9.46 -8.50
CA PHE A 14 -12.77 8.90 -8.14
C PHE A 14 -13.54 8.60 -9.43
N HIS A 15 -13.84 7.32 -9.65
CA HIS A 15 -14.66 6.89 -10.79
C HIS A 15 -16.13 7.19 -10.52
N LYS A 16 -16.88 7.63 -11.55
CA LYS A 16 -18.31 7.96 -11.45
C LYS A 16 -18.61 8.85 -10.23
N ILE A 17 -17.86 9.95 -10.10
CA ILE A 17 -17.85 10.81 -8.90
C ILE A 17 -19.25 11.27 -8.46
N GLU A 18 -20.17 11.42 -9.40
CA GLU A 18 -21.59 11.75 -9.20
C GLU A 18 -22.36 10.72 -8.37
N LYS A 19 -21.88 9.47 -8.30
CA LYS A 19 -22.51 8.38 -7.54
C LYS A 19 -22.06 8.34 -6.07
N TRP A 20 -21.11 9.18 -5.68
CA TRP A 20 -20.52 9.09 -4.35
C TRP A 20 -21.27 9.91 -3.30
N PRO A 21 -21.61 9.32 -2.14
CA PRO A 21 -22.04 10.10 -0.99
C PRO A 21 -20.94 11.06 -0.52
N LYS A 22 -21.29 12.34 -0.37
CA LYS A 22 -20.33 13.39 0.04
C LYS A 22 -19.52 13.04 1.30
N PRO A 23 -20.11 12.50 2.39
CA PRO A 23 -19.34 12.13 3.58
C PRO A 23 -18.25 11.08 3.30
N ILE A 24 -18.50 10.14 2.40
CA ILE A 24 -17.52 9.11 2.01
C ILE A 24 -16.39 9.72 1.19
N LEU A 25 -16.70 10.65 0.25
CA LEU A 25 -15.68 11.36 -0.52
C LEU A 25 -14.74 12.17 0.38
N ASP A 26 -15.32 12.93 1.32
CA ASP A 26 -14.56 13.83 2.17
C ASP A 26 -13.64 13.03 3.11
N ASP A 27 -14.10 11.89 3.65
CA ASP A 27 -13.27 10.99 4.43
C ASP A 27 -12.12 10.39 3.60
N LEU A 28 -12.39 9.84 2.41
CA LEU A 28 -11.35 9.27 1.56
C LEU A 28 -10.31 10.30 1.13
N ARG A 29 -10.72 11.54 0.82
CA ARG A 29 -9.76 12.63 0.50
C ARG A 29 -8.81 12.94 1.65
N GLN A 30 -9.28 12.81 2.88
CA GLN A 30 -8.47 13.05 4.08
C GLN A 30 -7.61 11.84 4.47
N ASN A 31 -8.12 10.62 4.24
CA ASN A 31 -7.61 9.40 4.84
C ASN A 31 -6.95 8.41 3.86
N CYS A 32 -7.14 8.61 2.55
CA CYS A 32 -6.50 7.87 1.47
C CYS A 32 -5.64 8.82 0.62
N THR A 33 -4.37 8.94 0.96
CA THR A 33 -3.49 9.98 0.38
C THR A 33 -2.23 9.39 -0.23
N VAL A 34 -1.67 10.12 -1.19
CA VAL A 34 -0.37 9.84 -1.81
C VAL A 34 0.47 11.10 -1.74
N LYS A 35 1.70 10.99 -1.26
CA LYS A 35 2.70 12.06 -1.23
C LYS A 35 3.86 11.68 -2.13
N GLU A 36 4.05 12.40 -3.23
CA GLU A 36 5.16 12.18 -4.16
C GLU A 36 6.51 12.55 -3.53
N ASN A 37 7.57 11.93 -4.06
CA ASN A 37 8.96 12.22 -3.67
C ASN A 37 9.15 12.25 -2.14
N PHE A 38 8.48 11.33 -1.44
CA PHE A 38 8.55 11.26 0.02
C PHE A 38 9.92 10.75 0.50
N VAL A 39 10.49 9.83 -0.27
CA VAL A 39 11.90 9.44 -0.15
C VAL A 39 12.70 10.08 -1.28
N SER A 40 13.92 10.51 -0.98
CA SER A 40 14.86 10.98 -1.99
C SER A 40 15.39 9.82 -2.82
N GLU A 41 16.12 10.12 -3.90
CA GLU A 41 16.77 9.07 -4.69
C GLU A 41 17.87 8.36 -3.89
N GLU A 42 18.61 9.12 -3.08
CA GLU A 42 19.62 8.61 -2.15
C GLU A 42 18.99 7.68 -1.10
N GLU A 43 17.87 8.09 -0.48
CA GLU A 43 17.16 7.26 0.50
C GLU A 43 16.59 5.98 -0.12
N GLU A 44 16.06 6.05 -1.35
CA GLU A 44 15.63 4.85 -2.08
C GLU A 44 16.81 3.90 -2.33
N ASN A 45 17.95 4.42 -2.78
CA ASN A 45 19.14 3.61 -3.06
C ASN A 45 19.64 2.91 -1.77
N GLU A 46 19.66 3.62 -0.65
CA GLU A 46 20.12 3.09 0.65
C GLU A 46 19.17 2.03 1.21
N LEU A 47 17.85 2.23 1.07
CA LEU A 47 16.86 1.19 1.36
C LEU A 47 17.10 -0.05 0.50
N LEU A 48 17.32 0.11 -0.80
CA LEU A 48 17.55 -0.99 -1.72
C LEU A 48 18.86 -1.74 -1.43
N MET A 49 19.94 -1.04 -1.06
CA MET A 49 21.20 -1.66 -0.66
C MET A 49 21.04 -2.60 0.53
N GLU A 50 20.19 -2.24 1.51
CA GLU A 50 19.89 -3.10 2.65
C GLU A 50 18.88 -4.21 2.29
N ILE A 51 17.88 -3.93 1.46
CA ILE A 51 16.79 -4.88 1.14
C ILE A 51 17.24 -5.99 0.17
N GLU A 52 17.92 -5.62 -0.93
CA GLU A 52 18.21 -6.50 -2.07
C GLU A 52 18.98 -7.78 -1.72
N PRO A 53 20.04 -7.76 -0.88
CA PRO A 53 20.80 -8.96 -0.54
C PRO A 53 19.94 -10.06 0.09
N HIS A 54 18.87 -9.68 0.77
CA HIS A 54 17.93 -10.63 1.38
C HIS A 54 16.85 -11.07 0.39
N MET A 55 16.25 -10.14 -0.35
CA MET A 55 15.17 -10.45 -1.29
C MET A 55 15.65 -11.37 -2.42
N LYS A 56 16.86 -11.17 -2.95
CA LYS A 56 17.43 -12.01 -4.02
C LYS A 56 17.59 -13.48 -3.66
N ARG A 57 17.61 -13.82 -2.36
CA ARG A 57 17.68 -15.22 -1.88
C ARG A 57 16.31 -15.91 -1.86
N LEU A 58 15.22 -15.14 -1.93
CA LEU A 58 13.86 -15.65 -1.98
C LEU A 58 13.43 -15.87 -3.43
N LYS A 59 12.69 -16.96 -3.65
CA LYS A 59 12.05 -17.25 -4.93
C LYS A 59 10.75 -16.45 -5.04
N TYR A 60 10.37 -16.10 -6.25
CA TYR A 60 9.01 -15.60 -6.49
C TYR A 60 8.02 -16.75 -6.32
N GLU A 61 7.01 -16.50 -5.50
CA GLU A 61 5.85 -17.35 -5.26
C GLU A 61 4.76 -16.94 -6.24
N LYS A 62 4.14 -17.92 -6.90
CA LYS A 62 3.03 -17.65 -7.82
C LYS A 62 1.76 -17.35 -7.06
N GLU A 63 1.45 -18.12 -6.01
CA GLU A 63 0.26 -17.96 -5.17
C GLU A 63 0.58 -18.46 -3.74
N HIS A 64 -0.05 -17.84 -2.74
CA HIS A 64 -0.03 -18.24 -1.33
C HIS A 64 -1.42 -18.76 -0.93
N TRP A 65 -1.60 -19.32 0.28
CA TRP A 65 -2.85 -20.00 0.67
C TRP A 65 -4.10 -19.10 0.68
N ASP A 66 -3.92 -17.78 0.78
CA ASP A 66 -4.99 -16.77 0.75
C ASP A 66 -5.21 -16.15 -0.64
N ASP A 67 -4.40 -16.54 -1.64
CA ASP A 67 -4.49 -16.14 -3.06
C ASP A 67 -4.54 -14.61 -3.30
N ALA A 68 -4.10 -13.80 -2.34
CA ALA A 68 -4.20 -12.34 -2.41
C ALA A 68 -3.12 -11.71 -3.30
N ILE A 69 -1.95 -12.34 -3.41
CA ILE A 69 -0.79 -11.79 -4.12
C ILE A 69 -0.25 -12.80 -5.13
N TYR A 70 0.01 -12.32 -6.34
CA TYR A 70 0.54 -13.11 -7.46
C TYR A 70 1.96 -12.66 -7.85
N LEU A 71 2.85 -13.64 -8.11
CA LEU A 71 4.25 -13.44 -8.52
C LEU A 71 5.00 -12.42 -7.65
N PHE A 72 5.14 -12.78 -6.39
CA PHE A 72 5.76 -11.93 -5.37
C PHE A 72 6.78 -12.70 -4.55
N ARG A 73 7.57 -11.97 -3.78
CA ARG A 73 8.33 -12.50 -2.65
C ARG A 73 8.28 -11.48 -1.55
N GLU A 74 8.23 -11.94 -0.31
CA GLU A 74 8.06 -11.03 0.82
C GLU A 74 8.90 -11.47 2.01
N ARG A 75 9.10 -10.53 2.92
CA ARG A 75 9.67 -10.78 4.23
C ARG A 75 9.27 -9.68 5.19
N GLU A 76 9.39 -9.99 6.47
CA GLU A 76 9.35 -8.99 7.51
C GLU A 76 10.76 -8.69 8.04
N SER A 77 11.04 -7.42 8.33
CA SER A 77 12.30 -7.01 8.96
C SER A 77 12.05 -6.12 10.17
N LYS A 78 12.61 -6.53 11.31
CA LYS A 78 12.66 -5.74 12.55
C LYS A 78 13.96 -4.94 12.69
N LYS A 79 15.05 -5.43 12.10
CA LYS A 79 16.38 -4.81 12.21
C LYS A 79 16.66 -4.05 10.93
N TRP A 80 17.02 -2.78 11.09
CA TRP A 80 17.39 -1.86 10.03
C TRP A 80 18.66 -1.12 10.43
N ASN A 81 19.50 -0.74 9.48
CA ASN A 81 20.60 0.16 9.75
C ASN A 81 20.09 1.54 10.21
N GLU A 82 20.96 2.35 10.82
CA GLU A 82 20.54 3.62 11.43
C GLU A 82 19.93 4.60 10.40
N GLN A 83 20.48 4.64 9.19
CA GLN A 83 20.04 5.54 8.12
C GLN A 83 18.66 5.17 7.59
N ASN A 84 18.45 3.90 7.27
CA ASN A 84 17.16 3.40 6.80
C ASN A 84 16.10 3.41 7.91
N TRP A 85 16.51 3.22 9.17
CA TRP A 85 15.60 3.38 10.31
C TRP A 85 15.06 4.82 10.44
N LYS A 86 15.87 5.84 10.16
CA LYS A 86 15.40 7.25 10.13
C LYS A 86 14.31 7.44 9.08
N VAL A 87 14.45 6.83 7.90
CA VAL A 87 13.43 6.88 6.84
C VAL A 87 12.15 6.16 7.28
N ILE A 88 12.28 4.95 7.83
CA ILE A 88 11.13 4.17 8.33
C ILE A 88 10.38 4.92 9.45
N LYS A 89 11.11 5.52 10.38
CA LYS A 89 10.52 6.35 11.43
C LYS A 89 9.76 7.53 10.83
N ARG A 90 10.31 8.19 9.81
CA ARG A 90 9.63 9.29 9.09
C ARG A 90 8.36 8.81 8.38
N ILE A 91 8.37 7.63 7.77
CA ILE A 91 7.17 7.00 7.19
C ILE A 91 6.10 6.82 8.27
N GLN A 92 6.48 6.22 9.40
CA GLN A 92 5.56 5.97 10.50
C GLN A 92 4.98 7.25 11.09
N GLU A 93 5.80 8.29 11.29
CA GLU A 93 5.37 9.58 11.83
C GLU A 93 4.49 10.38 10.86
N ALA A 94 4.72 10.23 9.55
CA ALA A 94 3.92 10.90 8.54
C ALA A 94 2.53 10.27 8.35
N SER A 95 2.35 8.99 8.70
CA SER A 95 1.13 8.25 8.36
C SER A 95 0.36 7.71 9.56
N LEU A 96 1.03 7.15 10.56
CA LEU A 96 0.38 6.44 11.66
C LEU A 96 -0.09 7.43 12.75
N PRO A 97 -1.19 7.14 13.47
CA PRO A 97 -1.62 7.96 14.59
C PRO A 97 -0.51 8.13 15.66
N PRO A 98 -0.35 9.31 16.29
CA PRO A 98 0.68 9.53 17.29
C PRO A 98 0.61 8.59 18.50
N ASP A 99 -0.60 8.17 18.87
CA ASP A 99 -0.91 7.26 19.97
C ASP A 99 -0.96 5.78 19.54
N ALA A 100 -0.71 5.48 18.27
CA ALA A 100 -0.74 4.12 17.77
C ALA A 100 0.48 3.31 18.25
N ILE A 101 0.24 2.07 18.65
CA ILE A 101 1.31 1.10 18.86
C ILE A 101 1.75 0.62 17.47
N LYS A 102 2.99 0.92 17.09
CA LYS A 102 3.53 0.61 15.75
C LYS A 102 3.98 -0.84 15.68
N LEU A 103 3.68 -1.54 14.59
CA LEU A 103 4.26 -2.85 14.35
C LEU A 103 5.79 -2.73 14.20
N SER A 104 6.53 -3.51 15.00
CA SER A 104 7.99 -3.51 14.96
C SER A 104 8.56 -4.20 13.72
N TYR A 105 7.77 -5.10 13.12
CA TYR A 105 8.12 -5.79 11.89
C TYR A 105 7.62 -4.97 10.70
N ILE A 106 8.56 -4.52 9.89
CA ILE A 106 8.27 -3.78 8.66
C ILE A 106 8.14 -4.78 7.52
N HIS A 107 7.01 -4.73 6.82
CA HIS A 107 6.72 -5.64 5.74
C HIS A 107 7.39 -5.15 4.45
N ILE A 108 8.20 -6.00 3.83
CA ILE A 108 8.85 -5.75 2.54
C ILE A 108 8.24 -6.69 1.52
N LEU A 109 7.55 -6.13 0.53
CA LEU A 109 6.93 -6.87 -0.57
C LEU A 109 7.62 -6.51 -1.88
N ASP A 110 8.11 -7.51 -2.61
CA ASP A 110 8.73 -7.37 -3.93
C ASP A 110 7.86 -8.09 -4.97
N LEU A 111 7.21 -7.30 -5.82
CA LEU A 111 6.40 -7.77 -6.93
C LEU A 111 7.25 -7.85 -8.19
N ALA A 112 7.16 -8.97 -8.90
CA ALA A 112 7.69 -9.07 -10.25
C ALA A 112 6.96 -8.10 -11.21
N LYS A 113 7.49 -7.92 -12.42
CA LYS A 113 6.86 -7.09 -13.46
C LYS A 113 5.41 -7.49 -13.75
N GLU A 114 5.14 -8.79 -13.79
CA GLU A 114 3.82 -9.38 -13.99
C GLU A 114 3.06 -9.62 -12.66
N GLY A 115 3.71 -9.37 -11.52
CA GLY A 115 3.11 -9.54 -10.20
C GLY A 115 2.04 -8.50 -9.90
N HIS A 116 1.03 -8.88 -9.15
CA HIS A 116 -0.09 -8.01 -8.79
C HIS A 116 -0.71 -8.46 -7.47
N ILE A 117 -1.54 -7.59 -6.91
CA ILE A 117 -2.25 -7.87 -5.66
C ILE A 117 -3.73 -7.83 -5.99
N LYS A 118 -4.46 -8.91 -5.71
CA LYS A 118 -5.92 -9.01 -5.93
C LYS A 118 -6.68 -8.17 -4.88
N PRO A 119 -7.97 -7.84 -5.13
CA PRO A 119 -8.78 -7.10 -4.18
C PRO A 119 -8.88 -7.79 -2.82
N HIS A 120 -8.38 -7.14 -1.76
CA HIS A 120 -8.45 -7.67 -0.40
C HIS A 120 -8.54 -6.56 0.65
N ILE A 121 -8.90 -6.94 1.88
CA ILE A 121 -8.87 -6.07 3.06
C ILE A 121 -7.89 -6.70 4.06
N ASP A 122 -6.90 -5.93 4.51
CA ASP A 122 -5.92 -6.42 5.50
C ASP A 122 -6.62 -6.90 6.77
N SER A 123 -6.15 -8.01 7.32
CA SER A 123 -6.73 -8.61 8.52
C SER A 123 -6.79 -7.62 9.68
N ILE A 124 -7.98 -7.41 10.24
CA ILE A 124 -8.20 -6.60 11.46
C ILE A 124 -7.52 -7.19 12.70
N ARG A 125 -7.10 -8.47 12.65
CA ARG A 125 -6.38 -9.12 13.76
C ARG A 125 -4.92 -8.69 13.84
N TYR A 126 -4.34 -8.25 12.71
CA TYR A 126 -2.91 -8.00 12.59
C TYR A 126 -2.58 -6.56 12.15
N CYS A 127 -3.56 -5.81 11.64
CA CYS A 127 -3.39 -4.42 11.24
C CYS A 127 -4.47 -3.56 11.89
N GLY A 128 -4.06 -2.48 12.55
CA GLY A 128 -4.93 -1.51 13.20
C GLY A 128 -5.66 -0.62 12.20
N THR A 129 -5.64 0.69 12.42
CA THR A 129 -6.44 1.66 11.66
C THR A 129 -5.79 2.15 10.37
N THR A 130 -4.47 1.96 10.22
CA THR A 130 -3.69 2.63 9.18
C THR A 130 -2.66 1.70 8.54
N ILE A 131 -2.68 1.67 7.21
CA ILE A 131 -1.67 1.05 6.37
C ILE A 131 -0.95 2.17 5.63
N SER A 132 0.38 2.11 5.60
CA SER A 132 1.18 3.05 4.83
C SER A 132 2.33 2.33 4.17
N GLY A 133 2.77 2.82 3.02
CA GLY A 133 3.93 2.23 2.36
C GLY A 133 4.59 3.16 1.38
N VAL A 134 5.90 3.00 1.24
CA VAL A 134 6.65 3.66 0.17
C VAL A 134 6.78 2.73 -1.03
N SER A 135 6.59 3.29 -2.23
CA SER A 135 6.78 2.57 -3.50
C SER A 135 8.20 2.80 -4.01
N LEU A 136 8.97 1.73 -4.25
CA LEU A 136 10.35 1.77 -4.75
C LEU A 136 10.43 1.11 -6.13
N LEU A 137 11.48 1.45 -6.89
CA LEU A 137 11.80 0.96 -8.25
C LEU A 137 10.85 1.42 -9.36
N SER A 138 9.54 1.20 -9.23
CA SER A 138 8.56 1.51 -10.28
C SER A 138 7.23 1.99 -9.72
N SER A 139 6.48 2.68 -10.58
CA SER A 139 5.14 3.19 -10.28
C SER A 139 4.08 2.11 -10.47
N CYS A 140 2.95 2.22 -9.77
CA CYS A 140 1.78 1.39 -10.03
C CYS A 140 0.48 2.15 -9.77
N VAL A 141 -0.64 1.53 -10.12
CA VAL A 141 -1.98 1.98 -9.73
C VAL A 141 -2.50 1.07 -8.63
N MET A 142 -2.89 1.65 -7.51
CA MET A 142 -3.61 0.98 -6.45
C MET A 142 -5.09 1.32 -6.58
N ARG A 143 -5.95 0.31 -6.69
CA ARG A 143 -7.40 0.50 -6.78
C ARG A 143 -8.07 0.16 -5.47
N LEU A 144 -8.94 1.04 -5.02
CA LEU A 144 -9.83 0.85 -3.89
C LEU A 144 -11.25 0.65 -4.38
N ARG A 145 -11.92 -0.40 -3.91
CA ARG A 145 -13.32 -0.69 -4.26
C ARG A 145 -14.14 -0.99 -3.02
N HIS A 146 -15.26 -0.31 -2.86
CA HIS A 146 -16.11 -0.52 -1.68
C HIS A 146 -16.60 -1.97 -1.62
N LYS A 147 -16.60 -2.58 -0.43
CA LYS A 147 -16.91 -4.00 -0.24
C LYS A 147 -18.36 -4.35 -0.55
N GLU A 148 -19.30 -3.46 -0.23
CA GLU A 148 -20.73 -3.61 -0.58
C GLU A 148 -21.09 -2.95 -1.93
N ASN A 149 -20.91 -1.63 -2.07
CA ASN A 149 -21.23 -0.93 -3.31
C ASN A 149 -20.07 -0.90 -4.32
N LYS A 150 -20.02 -1.91 -5.20
CA LYS A 150 -18.93 -2.09 -6.19
C LYS A 150 -18.79 -0.98 -7.23
N GLU A 151 -19.74 -0.05 -7.32
CA GLU A 151 -19.64 1.13 -8.18
C GLU A 151 -18.72 2.23 -7.61
N LEU A 152 -18.46 2.22 -6.30
CA LEU A 152 -17.57 3.16 -5.64
C LEU A 152 -16.12 2.68 -5.79
N VAL A 153 -15.43 3.25 -6.78
CA VAL A 153 -14.03 2.91 -7.13
C VAL A 153 -13.15 4.15 -7.08
N LEU A 154 -12.07 4.05 -6.32
CA LEU A 154 -11.03 5.06 -6.19
C LEU A 154 -9.71 4.49 -6.66
N ASP A 155 -9.08 5.10 -7.66
CA ASP A 155 -7.71 4.75 -8.05
C ASP A 155 -6.72 5.75 -7.45
N LEU A 156 -5.61 5.23 -6.94
CA LEU A 156 -4.46 5.98 -6.46
C LEU A 156 -3.28 5.68 -7.39
N LEU A 157 -2.72 6.70 -8.03
CA LEU A 157 -1.43 6.59 -8.69
C LEU A 157 -0.36 6.59 -7.60
N LEU A 158 0.49 5.57 -7.59
CA LEU A 158 1.60 5.42 -6.65
C LEU A 158 2.93 5.56 -7.39
N PRO A 159 3.45 6.79 -7.61
CA PRO A 159 4.73 6.97 -8.27
C PRO A 159 5.87 6.31 -7.50
N ARG A 160 6.95 5.94 -8.21
CA ARG A 160 8.23 5.60 -7.58
C ARG A 160 8.63 6.71 -6.57
N ARG A 161 9.08 6.30 -5.38
CA ARG A 161 9.42 7.13 -4.21
C ARG A 161 8.25 7.85 -3.51
N SER A 162 7.01 7.54 -3.87
CA SER A 162 5.83 8.07 -3.17
C SER A 162 5.53 7.30 -1.88
N LEU A 163 4.93 7.99 -0.91
CA LEU A 163 4.31 7.41 0.27
C LEU A 163 2.79 7.40 0.06
N TYR A 164 2.16 6.24 0.21
CA TYR A 164 0.70 6.14 0.32
C TYR A 164 0.28 5.89 1.77
N LYS A 165 -0.93 6.32 2.10
CA LYS A 165 -1.61 6.04 3.36
C LYS A 165 -3.05 5.63 3.06
N LEU A 166 -3.49 4.51 3.63
CA LEU A 166 -4.89 4.10 3.71
C LEU A 166 -5.31 4.06 5.18
N SER A 167 -6.38 4.75 5.53
CA SER A 167 -6.91 4.76 6.89
C SER A 167 -8.43 4.93 6.91
N ASN A 168 -9.02 4.76 8.10
CA ASN A 168 -10.46 4.86 8.32
C ASN A 168 -11.28 4.01 7.34
N ILE A 169 -12.32 4.56 6.71
CA ILE A 169 -13.21 3.79 5.83
C ILE A 169 -12.45 3.18 4.66
N GLY A 170 -11.40 3.85 4.16
CA GLY A 170 -10.55 3.33 3.10
C GLY A 170 -9.78 2.06 3.49
N ARG A 171 -9.57 1.82 4.78
CA ARG A 171 -8.90 0.61 5.30
C ARG A 171 -9.88 -0.52 5.66
N PHE A 172 -11.13 -0.20 6.01
CA PHE A 172 -12.10 -1.18 6.56
C PHE A 172 -13.26 -1.51 5.61
N ASP A 173 -13.63 -0.60 4.72
CA ASP A 173 -14.79 -0.71 3.85
C ASP A 173 -14.44 -0.79 2.37
N PHE A 174 -13.17 -0.57 2.02
CA PHE A 174 -12.65 -0.71 0.67
C PHE A 174 -11.64 -1.84 0.60
N THR A 175 -11.83 -2.75 -0.36
CA THR A 175 -10.74 -3.63 -0.80
C THR A 175 -9.68 -2.77 -1.47
N HIS A 176 -8.41 -3.15 -1.35
CA HIS A 176 -7.33 -2.56 -2.12
C HIS A 176 -6.64 -3.63 -2.97
N GLU A 177 -6.15 -3.22 -4.13
CA GLU A 177 -5.46 -4.07 -5.11
C GLU A 177 -4.36 -3.26 -5.81
N VAL A 178 -3.32 -3.93 -6.30
CA VAL A 178 -2.31 -3.34 -7.19
C VAL A 178 -2.53 -3.93 -8.56
N LEU A 179 -3.01 -3.11 -9.49
CA LEU A 179 -3.52 -3.56 -10.80
C LEU A 179 -2.46 -4.29 -11.62
N SER A 180 -2.86 -5.35 -12.33
CA SER A 180 -1.98 -6.09 -13.24
C SER A 180 -1.50 -5.22 -14.40
N LYS A 181 -0.54 -5.72 -15.18
CA LYS A 181 -0.04 -5.02 -16.37
C LYS A 181 -1.16 -4.71 -17.35
N GLU A 182 -2.13 -5.60 -17.50
CA GLU A 182 -3.26 -5.50 -18.43
C GLU A 182 -4.23 -4.40 -18.00
N GLU A 183 -4.44 -4.23 -16.69
CA GLU A 183 -5.41 -3.28 -16.13
C GLU A 183 -4.81 -1.96 -15.62
N SER A 184 -3.48 -1.89 -15.49
CA SER A 184 -2.76 -0.72 -14.94
C SER A 184 -2.93 0.51 -15.85
N GLU A 185 -3.92 1.32 -15.55
CA GLU A 185 -4.30 2.55 -16.23
C GLU A 185 -4.72 3.59 -15.19
N PHE A 186 -4.36 4.85 -15.41
CA PHE A 186 -4.75 5.96 -14.55
C PHE A 186 -5.13 7.17 -15.41
N MET A 187 -6.37 7.65 -15.27
CA MET A 187 -6.91 8.76 -16.07
C MET A 187 -6.80 8.56 -17.60
N GLY A 188 -7.04 7.34 -18.09
CA GLY A 188 -6.95 7.01 -19.52
C GLY A 188 -5.53 6.74 -20.02
N GLU A 189 -4.51 6.91 -19.17
CA GLU A 189 -3.11 6.69 -19.52
C GLU A 189 -2.60 5.36 -18.96
N LYS A 190 -1.91 4.59 -19.81
CA LYS A 190 -1.33 3.31 -19.40
C LYS A 190 -0.15 3.55 -18.46
N ILE A 191 -0.21 2.96 -17.26
CA ILE A 191 0.90 2.99 -16.31
C ILE A 191 1.69 1.70 -16.45
N GLU A 192 2.88 1.77 -17.06
CA GLU A 192 3.73 0.60 -17.28
C GLU A 192 4.14 -0.03 -15.94
N ARG A 193 3.82 -1.32 -15.78
CA ARG A 193 4.28 -2.13 -14.64
C ARG A 193 5.70 -2.60 -14.88
N ASP A 194 6.51 -2.55 -13.84
CA ASP A 194 7.81 -3.20 -13.74
C ASP A 194 7.96 -3.79 -12.33
N ARG A 195 9.13 -4.39 -12.03
CA ARG A 195 9.45 -4.85 -10.68
C ARG A 195 9.24 -3.71 -9.68
N ARG A 196 8.56 -3.99 -8.59
CA ARG A 196 8.19 -2.99 -7.58
C ARG A 196 8.45 -3.54 -6.20
N ILE A 197 9.20 -2.79 -5.39
CA ILE A 197 9.33 -3.07 -3.96
C ILE A 197 8.47 -2.08 -3.18
N SER A 198 7.75 -2.54 -2.17
CA SER A 198 7.14 -1.68 -1.17
C SER A 198 7.61 -2.00 0.24
N VAL A 199 7.89 -0.94 1.00
CA VAL A 199 8.19 -1.01 2.43
C VAL A 199 6.97 -0.49 3.19
N ILE A 200 6.27 -1.40 3.87
CA ILE A 200 4.92 -1.21 4.39
C ILE A 200 4.98 -1.16 5.92
N CYS A 201 4.42 -0.09 6.47
CA CYS A 201 4.26 0.16 7.90
C CYS A 201 2.79 0.11 8.28
N ARG A 202 2.51 -0.56 9.40
CA ARG A 202 1.15 -0.72 9.95
C ARG A 202 1.16 -0.41 11.45
N ASP A 203 0.02 0.00 11.98
CA ASP A 203 -0.25 0.01 13.41
C ASP A 203 -0.80 -1.34 13.89
N LEU A 204 -0.68 -1.60 15.19
CA LEU A 204 -1.34 -2.72 15.85
C LEU A 204 -2.82 -2.38 16.13
N PRO A 205 -3.73 -3.37 16.05
CA PRO A 205 -5.10 -3.19 16.50
C PRO A 205 -5.15 -2.75 17.97
N LYS A 206 -6.04 -1.82 18.33
CA LYS A 206 -6.30 -1.53 19.75
C LYS A 206 -7.21 -2.65 20.29
N ALA A 207 -7.12 -2.95 21.59
CA ALA A 207 -7.93 -4.02 22.21
C ALA A 207 -9.45 -3.84 22.00
N GLN A 208 -9.89 -2.59 21.87
CA GLN A 208 -11.26 -2.17 21.56
C GLN A 208 -11.70 -2.43 20.11
N ASP A 209 -10.77 -2.67 19.18
CA ASP A 209 -11.06 -3.00 17.77
C ASP A 209 -11.22 -4.53 17.55
N LEU A 210 -10.86 -5.35 18.55
CA LEU A 210 -11.04 -6.79 18.52
C LEU A 210 -12.45 -7.13 19.01
N LYS A 211 -13.36 -7.53 18.10
CA LYS A 211 -14.64 -8.12 18.53
C LYS A 211 -14.37 -9.37 19.37
N PRO A 212 -15.05 -9.59 20.52
CA PRO A 212 -14.94 -10.82 21.28
C PRO A 212 -15.26 -12.03 20.40
N LEU A 213 -14.55 -13.14 20.62
CA LEU A 213 -14.87 -14.42 20.00
C LEU A 213 -16.28 -14.83 20.42
N GLU A 214 -17.25 -14.78 19.50
CA GLU A 214 -18.50 -15.51 19.66
C GLU A 214 -18.17 -17.01 19.54
N PHE A 215 -17.91 -17.65 20.69
CA PHE A 215 -18.01 -19.09 20.78
C PHE A 215 -19.48 -19.45 20.57
N LYS A 216 -19.81 -19.90 19.35
CA LYS A 216 -21.02 -20.68 19.15
C LYS A 216 -20.83 -21.98 19.92
N SER A 217 -21.46 -22.07 21.09
CA SER A 217 -21.65 -23.31 21.81
C SER A 217 -22.31 -24.32 20.87
N LEU A 218 -21.63 -25.46 20.69
CA LEU A 218 -22.21 -26.66 20.09
C LEU A 218 -23.35 -27.19 20.96
#